data_AF-A0AAP9WEN1-F1
#
_entry.id   AF-A0AAP9WEN1-F1
#
_cell.length_a   1.000
_cell.length_b   1.000
_cell.length_c   1.000
_cell.angle_alpha   90.00
_cell.angle_beta   90.00
_cell.angle_gamma   90.00
#
_symmetry.space_group_name_H-M   'P 1'
#
loop_
_entity.id
_entity.type
_entity.pdbx_description
1 polymer ?
#
loop_
_entity_poly.entity_id
_entity_poly.type
_entity_poly.pdbx_seq_one_letter_code
_entity_poly.pdbx_strand_id
1 'polypeptide(L)'
;MQLTTVFSDFILSLVSIFVAIQIKNETSYSRSVGFIGFLAIGISAGLGTIHFLGIEVLDPIYRFAVGFASFVGVPLIGTGFFHIGIKKLKKNNLYPVGGVLLSFYLIFGYIFPLPIVSTVLGGISMITAILVCIRKNSGENKVPALYGILGAILFILAGLVIGTSGSRGPVLNVDIFHVVLAVAVYSLGASLKRLN
;
A
#
# COMPACT_ATOMS: atom_id res chain seq x y z
N MET A 1 -11.01 22.56 -6.30
CA MET A 1 -9.60 22.46 -5.86
C MET A 1 -9.56 22.32 -4.35
N GLN A 2 -8.84 21.34 -3.82
CA GLN A 2 -8.67 21.09 -2.39
C GLN A 2 -7.19 21.12 -2.03
N LEU A 3 -6.66 22.30 -1.70
CA LEU A 3 -5.22 22.55 -1.65
C LEU A 3 -4.50 21.69 -0.59
N THR A 4 -5.12 21.47 0.58
CA THR A 4 -4.56 20.61 1.63
C THR A 4 -4.46 19.15 1.16
N THR A 5 -5.47 18.67 0.44
CA THR A 5 -5.48 17.33 -0.14
C THR A 5 -4.38 17.17 -1.17
N VAL A 6 -4.17 18.15 -2.05
CA VAL A 6 -3.05 18.17 -3.02
C VAL A 6 -1.72 17.93 -2.33
N PHE A 7 -1.43 18.66 -1.25
CA PHE A 7 -0.16 18.50 -0.53
C PHE A 7 -0.04 17.14 0.17
N SER A 8 -1.12 16.68 0.83
CA SER A 8 -1.10 15.40 1.53
C SER A 8 -0.90 14.21 0.57
N ASP A 9 -1.54 14.25 -0.60
CA ASP A 9 -1.41 13.23 -1.64
C ASP A 9 -0.03 13.27 -2.31
N PHE A 10 0.50 14.48 -2.53
CA PHE A 10 1.85 14.66 -3.07
C PHE A 10 2.90 14.09 -2.12
N ILE A 11 2.77 14.32 -0.80
CA ILE A 11 3.65 13.73 0.21
C ILE A 11 3.56 12.20 0.17
N LEU A 12 2.35 11.64 0.15
CA LEU A 12 2.14 10.20 0.04
C LEU A 12 2.80 9.62 -1.23
N SER A 13 2.64 10.32 -2.36
CA SER A 13 3.25 9.95 -3.63
C SER A 13 4.77 9.89 -3.53
N LEU A 14 5.39 10.97 -3.06
CA LEU A 14 6.84 11.07 -2.91
C LEU A 14 7.40 9.99 -1.98
N VAL A 15 6.78 9.80 -0.81
CA VAL A 15 7.21 8.80 0.18
C VAL A 15 7.11 7.40 -0.41
N SER A 16 6.00 7.08 -1.10
CA SER A 16 5.78 5.75 -1.68
C SER A 16 6.75 5.44 -2.81
N ILE A 17 7.01 6.41 -3.70
CA ILE A 17 8.00 6.28 -4.78
C ILE A 17 9.41 6.14 -4.20
N PHE A 18 9.76 6.97 -3.22
CA PHE A 18 11.06 6.90 -2.54
C PHE A 18 11.29 5.53 -1.88
N VAL A 19 10.28 5.01 -1.18
CA VAL A 19 10.32 3.67 -0.58
C VAL A 19 10.49 2.60 -1.65
N ALA A 20 9.72 2.66 -2.74
CA ALA A 20 9.83 1.71 -3.84
C ALA A 20 11.27 1.67 -4.39
N ILE A 21 11.85 2.84 -4.69
CA ILE A 21 13.22 2.95 -5.19
C ILE A 21 14.22 2.33 -4.20
N GLN A 22 14.07 2.59 -2.90
CA GLN A 22 14.97 2.07 -1.87
C GLN A 22 14.98 0.54 -1.75
N ILE A 23 13.87 -0.12 -2.07
CA ILE A 23 13.76 -1.58 -2.00
C ILE A 23 13.90 -2.24 -3.36
N LYS A 24 14.12 -1.47 -4.44
CA LYS A 24 14.28 -2.02 -5.79
C LYS A 24 15.39 -3.07 -5.78
N ASN A 25 14.98 -4.32 -5.99
CA ASN A 25 15.89 -5.44 -6.03
C ASN A 25 15.25 -6.55 -6.88
N GLU A 26 15.90 -6.91 -7.97
CA GLU A 26 15.38 -7.85 -8.95
C GLU A 26 15.60 -9.32 -8.56
N THR A 27 16.41 -9.60 -7.54
CA THR A 27 16.73 -10.97 -7.12
C THR A 27 15.83 -11.45 -5.98
N SER A 28 15.37 -10.54 -5.10
CA SER A 28 14.49 -10.87 -3.97
C SER A 28 13.02 -10.74 -4.34
N TYR A 29 12.28 -11.86 -4.27
CA TYR A 29 10.82 -11.88 -4.52
C TYR A 29 10.08 -10.85 -3.66
N SER A 30 10.37 -10.83 -2.35
CA SER A 30 9.69 -9.93 -1.40
C SER A 30 9.87 -8.47 -1.78
N ARG A 31 11.09 -8.09 -2.14
CA ARG A 31 11.41 -6.73 -2.57
C ARG A 31 10.82 -6.37 -3.92
N SER A 32 10.74 -7.32 -4.86
CA SER A 32 10.09 -7.11 -6.16
C SER A 32 8.57 -6.86 -6.02
N VAL A 33 7.86 -7.66 -5.23
CA VAL A 33 6.41 -7.43 -5.01
C VAL A 33 6.15 -6.17 -4.19
N GLY A 34 7.01 -5.88 -3.20
CA GLY A 34 6.96 -4.61 -2.47
C GLY A 34 7.21 -3.40 -3.37
N PHE A 35 8.17 -3.49 -4.30
CA PHE A 35 8.47 -2.41 -5.25
C PHE A 35 7.24 -2.06 -6.08
N ILE A 36 6.58 -3.07 -6.66
CA ILE A 36 5.36 -2.88 -7.46
C ILE A 36 4.26 -2.29 -6.57
N GLY A 37 4.10 -2.81 -5.36
CA GLY A 37 3.06 -2.36 -4.43
C GLY A 37 3.19 -0.90 -4.01
N PHE A 38 4.38 -0.49 -3.57
CA PHE A 38 4.63 0.91 -3.17
C PHE A 38 4.63 1.84 -4.38
N LEU A 39 5.11 1.40 -5.55
CA LEU A 39 5.05 2.21 -6.76
C LEU A 39 3.59 2.43 -7.20
N ALA A 40 2.73 1.43 -7.09
CA ALA A 40 1.31 1.55 -7.39
C ALA A 40 0.62 2.59 -6.49
N ILE A 41 0.90 2.57 -5.17
CA ILE A 41 0.41 3.59 -4.23
C ILE A 41 0.94 4.97 -4.63
N GLY A 42 2.24 5.07 -4.95
CA GLY A 42 2.88 6.33 -5.32
C GLY A 42 2.29 6.97 -6.58
N ILE A 43 2.09 6.18 -7.63
CA ILE A 43 1.47 6.63 -8.89
C ILE A 43 0.02 7.05 -8.63
N SER A 44 -0.74 6.26 -7.86
CA SER A 44 -2.13 6.57 -7.50
C SER A 44 -2.25 7.91 -6.78
N ALA A 45 -1.43 8.15 -5.75
CA ALA A 45 -1.43 9.40 -4.99
C ALA A 45 -0.90 10.60 -5.82
N GLY A 46 0.03 10.34 -6.75
CA GLY A 46 0.51 11.37 -7.69
C GLY A 46 -0.60 11.80 -8.66
N LEU A 47 -1.40 10.86 -9.17
CA LEU A 47 -2.60 11.17 -9.95
C LEU A 47 -3.68 11.84 -9.10
N GLY A 48 -3.82 11.45 -7.83
CA GLY A 48 -4.71 12.11 -6.88
C GLY A 48 -4.33 13.56 -6.63
N THR A 49 -3.04 13.89 -6.58
CA THR A 49 -2.54 15.28 -6.54
C THR A 49 -3.08 16.11 -7.71
N ILE A 50 -3.04 15.56 -8.93
CA ILE A 50 -3.55 16.22 -10.15
C ILE A 50 -5.08 16.37 -10.10
N HIS A 51 -5.78 15.32 -9.63
CA HIS A 51 -7.22 15.34 -9.44
C HIS A 51 -7.65 16.43 -8.45
N PHE A 52 -7.04 16.50 -7.27
CA PHE A 52 -7.38 17.49 -6.24
C PHE A 52 -6.98 18.93 -6.59
N LEU A 53 -6.05 19.11 -7.55
CA LEU A 53 -5.77 20.40 -8.18
C LEU A 53 -6.93 20.89 -9.07
N GLY A 54 -7.88 20.01 -9.42
CA GLY A 54 -9.03 20.32 -10.28
C GLY A 54 -8.79 20.00 -11.76
N ILE A 55 -7.75 19.23 -12.08
CA ILE A 55 -7.47 18.78 -13.45
C ILE A 55 -8.12 17.40 -13.65
N GLU A 56 -9.36 17.39 -14.11
CA GLU A 56 -10.19 16.18 -14.18
C GLU A 56 -9.96 15.33 -15.46
N VAL A 57 -9.13 15.81 -16.40
CA VAL A 57 -8.85 15.11 -17.66
C VAL A 57 -8.27 13.69 -17.44
N LEU A 58 -7.57 13.49 -16.32
CA LEU A 58 -6.95 12.21 -15.96
C LEU A 58 -7.79 11.36 -15.00
N ASP A 59 -9.02 11.76 -14.68
CA ASP A 59 -9.88 11.06 -13.71
C ASP A 59 -10.07 9.57 -13.98
N PRO A 60 -10.29 9.11 -15.24
CA PRO A 60 -10.39 7.68 -15.52
C PRO A 60 -9.12 6.91 -15.16
N ILE A 61 -7.96 7.51 -15.41
CA ILE A 61 -6.64 6.92 -15.12
C ILE A 61 -6.38 6.94 -13.62
N TYR A 62 -6.71 8.04 -12.95
CA TYR A 62 -6.64 8.18 -11.49
C TYR A 62 -7.49 7.10 -10.79
N ARG A 63 -8.77 6.96 -11.17
CA ARG A 63 -9.67 5.95 -10.59
C ARG A 63 -9.16 4.54 -10.84
N PHE A 64 -8.62 4.27 -12.04
CA PHE A 64 -7.96 3.00 -12.32
C PHE A 64 -6.77 2.75 -11.40
N ALA A 65 -5.90 3.75 -11.20
CA ALA A 65 -4.72 3.66 -10.36
C ALA A 65 -5.06 3.44 -8.88
N VAL A 66 -6.10 4.12 -8.36
CA VAL A 66 -6.61 3.91 -6.99
C VAL A 66 -7.08 2.48 -6.79
N GLY A 67 -7.87 1.96 -7.73
CA GLY A 67 -8.32 0.57 -7.71
C GLY A 67 -7.15 -0.42 -7.80
N PHE A 68 -6.23 -0.20 -8.73
CA PHE A 68 -5.03 -1.02 -8.90
C PHE A 68 -4.15 -1.03 -7.64
N ALA A 69 -3.91 0.12 -7.02
CA ALA A 69 -3.15 0.20 -5.77
C ALA A 69 -3.85 -0.59 -4.65
N SER A 70 -5.17 -0.50 -4.55
CA SER A 70 -5.95 -1.15 -3.48
C SER A 70 -6.08 -2.66 -3.65
N PHE A 71 -6.35 -3.14 -4.86
CA PHE A 71 -6.58 -4.56 -5.15
C PHE A 71 -5.30 -5.34 -5.47
N VAL A 72 -4.28 -4.66 -6.01
CA VAL A 72 -3.05 -5.30 -6.45
C VAL A 72 -1.87 -4.82 -5.62
N GLY A 73 -1.70 -3.51 -5.48
CA GLY A 73 -0.52 -2.94 -4.81
C GLY A 73 -0.39 -3.36 -3.35
N VAL A 74 -1.42 -3.12 -2.53
CA VAL A 74 -1.43 -3.45 -1.10
C VAL A 74 -1.30 -4.96 -0.88
N PRO A 75 -2.03 -5.83 -1.62
CA PRO A 75 -1.84 -7.26 -1.47
C PRO A 75 -0.47 -7.77 -1.86
N LEU A 76 0.16 -7.20 -2.89
CA LEU A 76 1.54 -7.54 -3.25
C LEU A 76 2.51 -7.23 -2.10
N ILE A 77 2.36 -6.12 -1.37
CA ILE A 77 3.14 -5.85 -0.16
C ILE A 77 2.96 -6.97 0.86
N GLY A 78 1.71 -7.38 1.12
CA GLY A 78 1.38 -8.51 2.00
C GLY A 78 2.06 -9.82 1.59
N THR A 79 2.07 -10.13 0.29
CA THR A 79 2.76 -11.33 -0.22
C THR A 79 4.28 -11.25 -0.05
N GLY A 80 4.85 -10.04 -0.02
CA GLY A 80 6.24 -9.81 0.31
C GLY A 80 6.58 -10.23 1.73
N PHE A 81 5.73 -9.89 2.70
CA PHE A 81 5.87 -10.36 4.09
C PHE A 81 5.61 -11.88 4.19
N PHE A 82 4.58 -12.39 3.52
CA PHE A 82 4.29 -13.82 3.47
C PHE A 82 5.51 -14.65 3.01
N HIS A 83 6.19 -14.17 1.97
CA HIS A 83 7.43 -14.77 1.47
C HIS A 83 8.55 -14.78 2.51
N ILE A 84 8.67 -13.73 3.33
CA ILE A 84 9.73 -13.62 4.33
C ILE A 84 9.52 -14.63 5.49
N GLY A 85 8.31 -14.72 6.04
CA GLY A 85 8.09 -15.40 7.32
C GLY A 85 7.20 -16.64 7.31
N ILE A 86 6.43 -16.90 6.25
CA ILE A 86 5.49 -18.03 6.20
C ILE A 86 5.94 -19.09 5.19
N LYS A 87 6.05 -18.74 3.91
CA LYS A 87 6.44 -19.68 2.87
C LYS A 87 7.21 -18.99 1.76
N LYS A 88 8.41 -19.48 1.46
CA LYS A 88 9.22 -19.01 0.33
C LYS A 88 8.50 -19.33 -0.98
N LEU A 89 8.18 -18.29 -1.73
CA LEU A 89 7.58 -18.38 -3.05
C LEU A 89 8.68 -18.40 -4.13
N LYS A 90 8.45 -19.16 -5.21
CA LYS A 90 9.34 -19.15 -6.38
C LYS A 90 9.25 -17.79 -7.07
N LYS A 91 10.35 -17.30 -7.63
CA LYS A 91 10.38 -16.00 -8.35
C LYS A 91 9.31 -15.91 -9.44
N ASN A 92 9.07 -17.02 -10.15
CA ASN A 92 8.06 -17.10 -11.21
C ASN A 92 6.62 -16.95 -10.72
N ASN A 93 6.36 -17.01 -9.40
CA ASN A 93 5.02 -16.85 -8.85
C ASN A 93 4.57 -15.39 -8.80
N LEU A 94 5.41 -14.41 -9.13
CA LEU A 94 5.03 -13.00 -9.11
C LEU A 94 3.94 -12.71 -10.13
N TYR A 95 4.12 -13.12 -11.38
CA TYR A 95 3.16 -12.86 -12.45
C TYR A 95 1.82 -13.57 -12.25
N PRO A 96 1.77 -14.86 -11.86
CA PRO A 96 0.51 -15.52 -11.52
C PRO A 96 -0.23 -14.83 -10.36
N VAL A 97 0.48 -14.46 -9.28
CA VAL A 97 -0.14 -13.77 -8.14
C VAL A 97 -0.67 -12.40 -8.55
N GLY A 98 0.14 -11.59 -9.25
CA GLY A 98 -0.28 -10.29 -9.77
C GLY A 98 -1.44 -10.41 -10.75
N GLY A 99 -1.44 -11.43 -11.60
CA GLY A 99 -2.52 -11.73 -12.55
C GLY A 99 -3.83 -12.07 -11.85
N VAL A 100 -3.80 -12.90 -10.81
CA VAL A 100 -5.00 -13.22 -10.00
C VAL A 100 -5.55 -11.96 -9.32
N LEU A 101 -4.69 -11.15 -8.71
CA LEU A 101 -5.09 -9.91 -8.06
C LEU A 101 -5.66 -8.89 -9.06
N LEU A 102 -5.07 -8.80 -10.26
CA LEU A 102 -5.58 -7.95 -11.33
C LEU A 102 -6.94 -8.45 -11.84
N SER A 103 -7.11 -9.76 -12.03
CA SER A 103 -8.41 -10.33 -12.38
C SER A 103 -9.47 -10.04 -11.32
N PHE A 104 -9.11 -10.11 -10.03
CA PHE A 104 -10.00 -9.71 -8.94
C PHE A 104 -10.38 -8.23 -9.03
N TYR A 105 -9.42 -7.36 -9.35
CA TYR A 105 -9.71 -5.95 -9.58
C TYR A 105 -10.67 -5.74 -10.76
N LEU A 106 -10.43 -6.39 -11.89
CA LEU A 106 -11.29 -6.26 -13.07
C LEU A 106 -12.72 -6.75 -12.78
N ILE A 107 -12.85 -7.90 -12.11
CA ILE A 107 -14.16 -8.47 -11.77
C ILE A 107 -14.86 -7.62 -10.70
N PHE A 108 -14.23 -7.42 -9.54
CA PHE A 108 -14.89 -6.79 -8.39
C PHE A 108 -14.78 -5.27 -8.35
N GLY A 109 -14.04 -4.66 -9.28
CA GLY A 109 -13.98 -3.22 -9.49
C GLY A 109 -14.92 -2.72 -10.60
N TYR A 110 -15.16 -3.52 -11.64
CA TYR A 110 -15.92 -3.09 -12.83
C TYR A 110 -17.16 -3.94 -13.15
N ILE A 111 -17.10 -5.27 -13.01
CA ILE A 111 -18.20 -6.16 -13.41
C ILE A 111 -19.21 -6.36 -12.28
N PHE A 112 -18.72 -6.65 -11.07
CA PHE A 112 -19.52 -6.88 -9.87
C PHE A 112 -18.95 -6.06 -8.71
N PRO A 113 -19.21 -4.73 -8.67
CA PRO A 113 -18.54 -3.83 -7.74
C PRO A 113 -18.83 -4.19 -6.29
N LEU A 114 -17.82 -4.73 -5.62
CA LEU A 114 -17.86 -5.09 -4.19
C LEU A 114 -16.71 -4.36 -3.46
N PRO A 115 -16.95 -3.15 -2.93
CA PRO A 115 -15.93 -2.36 -2.24
C PRO A 115 -15.29 -3.06 -1.04
N ILE A 116 -16.00 -4.01 -0.43
CA ILE A 116 -15.50 -4.79 0.70
C ILE A 116 -14.30 -5.67 0.32
N VAL A 117 -14.17 -6.07 -0.95
CA VAL A 117 -13.10 -6.98 -1.40
C VAL A 117 -11.72 -6.35 -1.25
N SER A 118 -11.54 -5.09 -1.65
CA SER A 118 -10.26 -4.39 -1.48
C SER A 118 -9.90 -4.22 0.00
N THR A 119 -10.90 -3.95 0.84
CA THR A 119 -10.74 -3.82 2.30
C THR A 119 -10.29 -5.15 2.92
N VAL A 120 -10.92 -6.26 2.54
CA VAL A 120 -10.55 -7.60 3.01
C VAL A 120 -9.15 -7.99 2.54
N LEU A 121 -8.82 -7.75 1.26
CA LEU A 121 -7.49 -8.02 0.72
C LEU A 121 -6.41 -7.19 1.44
N GLY A 122 -6.66 -5.90 1.67
CA GLY A 122 -5.77 -5.02 2.44
C GLY A 122 -5.62 -5.49 3.89
N GLY A 123 -6.73 -5.83 4.54
CA GLY A 123 -6.75 -6.34 5.92
C GLY A 123 -5.95 -7.63 6.08
N ILE A 124 -6.18 -8.63 5.22
CA ILE A 124 -5.41 -9.89 5.21
C ILE A 124 -3.91 -9.62 5.03
N SER A 125 -3.57 -8.67 4.15
CA SER A 125 -2.19 -8.30 3.86
C SER A 125 -1.49 -7.68 5.06
N MET A 126 -2.16 -6.76 5.76
CA MET A 126 -1.62 -6.12 6.95
C MET A 126 -1.55 -7.08 8.15
N ILE A 127 -2.56 -7.94 8.33
CA ILE A 127 -2.52 -9.01 9.34
C ILE A 127 -1.34 -9.95 9.06
N THR A 128 -1.12 -10.33 7.80
CA THR A 128 0.03 -11.16 7.40
C THR A 128 1.34 -10.47 7.72
N ALA A 129 1.47 -9.17 7.43
CA ALA A 129 2.66 -8.39 7.79
C ALA A 129 2.92 -8.39 9.30
N ILE A 130 1.89 -8.18 10.13
CA ILE A 130 1.98 -8.22 11.59
C ILE A 130 2.45 -9.60 12.06
N LEU A 131 1.82 -10.69 11.60
CA LEU A 131 2.17 -12.05 12.00
C LEU A 131 3.62 -12.40 11.65
N VAL A 132 4.06 -12.04 10.45
CA VAL A 132 5.44 -12.27 10.00
C VAL A 132 6.42 -11.47 10.85
N CYS A 133 6.11 -10.20 11.13
CA CYS A 133 6.98 -9.36 11.94
C CYS A 133 7.07 -9.87 13.38
N ILE A 134 5.97 -10.29 14.00
CA ILE A 134 5.98 -10.91 15.34
C ILE A 134 6.87 -12.14 15.35
N ARG A 135 6.73 -13.04 14.35
CA ARG A 135 7.55 -14.25 14.25
C ARG A 135 9.04 -13.97 14.06
N LYS A 136 9.38 -12.88 13.39
CA LYS A 136 10.76 -12.45 13.11
C LYS A 136 11.29 -11.44 14.14
N ASN A 137 10.56 -11.18 15.21
CA ASN A 137 10.91 -10.19 16.22
C ASN A 137 11.99 -10.70 17.19
N SER A 138 13.18 -11.00 16.67
CA SER A 138 14.32 -11.48 17.46
C SER A 138 15.65 -11.01 16.88
N GLY A 139 16.65 -10.85 17.76
CA GLY A 139 18.01 -10.43 17.39
C GLY A 139 18.04 -9.16 16.53
N GLU A 140 18.79 -9.24 15.42
CA GLU A 140 18.97 -8.13 14.46
C GLU A 140 17.67 -7.72 13.74
N ASN A 141 16.68 -8.60 13.70
CA ASN A 141 15.39 -8.34 13.04
C ASN A 141 14.38 -7.58 13.93
N LYS A 142 14.71 -7.32 15.21
CA LYS A 142 13.80 -6.65 16.16
C LYS A 142 13.33 -5.28 15.68
N VAL A 143 14.27 -4.42 15.29
CA VAL A 143 13.95 -3.06 14.83
C VAL A 143 13.14 -3.08 13.53
N PRO A 144 13.57 -3.81 12.46
CA PRO A 144 12.77 -3.96 11.25
C PRO A 144 11.35 -4.50 11.51
N ALA A 145 11.21 -5.52 12.37
CA ALA A 145 9.90 -6.09 12.71
C ALA A 145 8.97 -5.06 13.37
N LEU A 146 9.48 -4.22 14.27
CA LEU A 146 8.68 -3.17 14.91
C LEU A 146 8.20 -2.13 13.89
N TYR A 147 9.03 -1.75 12.91
CA TYR A 147 8.60 -0.89 11.80
C TYR A 147 7.49 -1.55 10.98
N GLY A 148 7.56 -2.86 10.73
CA GLY A 148 6.54 -3.59 9.99
C GLY A 148 5.20 -3.65 10.74
N ILE A 149 5.24 -3.90 12.06
CA ILE A 149 4.06 -3.88 12.93
C ILE A 149 3.45 -2.48 12.97
N LEU A 150 4.26 -1.45 13.24
CA LEU A 150 3.82 -0.06 13.27
C LEU A 150 3.16 0.33 11.95
N GLY A 151 3.84 0.05 10.83
CA GLY A 151 3.33 0.36 9.50
C GLY A 151 2.01 -0.33 9.20
N ALA A 152 1.87 -1.62 9.53
CA ALA A 152 0.63 -2.36 9.31
C ALA A 152 -0.53 -1.85 10.18
N ILE A 153 -0.26 -1.51 11.45
CA ILE A 153 -1.28 -0.92 12.34
C ILE A 153 -1.73 0.44 11.81
N LEU A 154 -0.79 1.32 11.46
CA LEU A 154 -1.11 2.64 10.89
C LEU A 154 -1.91 2.51 9.59
N PHE A 155 -1.58 1.53 8.75
CA PHE A 155 -2.32 1.25 7.51
C PHE A 155 -3.78 0.86 7.81
N ILE A 156 -3.99 -0.06 8.77
CA ILE A 156 -5.33 -0.49 9.19
C ILE A 156 -6.11 0.69 9.79
N LEU A 157 -5.48 1.50 10.64
CA LEU A 157 -6.11 2.67 11.25
C LEU A 157 -6.49 3.72 10.21
N ALA A 158 -5.62 3.97 9.22
CA ALA A 158 -5.94 4.85 8.10
C ALA A 158 -7.18 4.35 7.36
N GLY A 159 -7.19 3.08 6.94
CA GLY A 159 -8.29 2.51 6.15
C GLY A 159 -9.62 2.36 6.89
N LEU A 160 -9.62 1.87 8.14
CA LEU A 160 -10.84 1.50 8.86
C LEU A 160 -11.35 2.56 9.82
N VAL A 161 -10.46 3.38 10.40
CA VAL A 161 -10.83 4.34 11.45
C VAL A 161 -10.86 5.77 10.91
N ILE A 162 -9.86 6.15 10.11
CA ILE A 162 -9.77 7.51 9.58
C ILE A 162 -10.72 7.68 8.40
N GLY A 163 -10.61 6.79 7.40
CA GLY A 163 -11.38 6.85 6.16
C GLY A 163 -11.08 8.09 5.33
N THR A 164 -11.70 8.20 4.15
CA THR A 164 -11.51 9.33 3.23
C THR A 164 -12.68 10.33 3.24
N SER A 165 -13.77 10.01 3.93
CA SER A 165 -15.00 10.81 3.95
C SER A 165 -15.12 11.64 5.23
N GLY A 166 -15.62 12.88 5.10
CA GLY A 166 -15.90 13.78 6.23
C GLY A 166 -14.68 14.57 6.72
N SER A 167 -14.82 15.19 7.89
CA SER A 167 -13.79 16.01 8.54
C SER A 167 -13.74 15.76 10.04
N ARG A 168 -12.57 16.01 10.63
CA ARG A 168 -12.36 16.05 12.09
C ARG A 168 -12.01 17.49 12.46
N GLY A 169 -13.03 18.29 12.73
CA GLY A 169 -12.88 19.73 12.93
C GLY A 169 -12.46 20.43 11.63
N PRO A 170 -11.38 21.23 11.62
CA PRO A 170 -10.96 21.99 10.43
C PRO A 170 -10.20 21.14 9.40
N VAL A 171 -9.83 19.89 9.73
CA VAL A 171 -9.01 19.02 8.86
C VAL A 171 -9.88 17.97 8.18
N LEU A 172 -9.71 17.80 6.87
CA LEU A 172 -10.41 16.76 6.11
C LEU A 172 -9.85 15.38 6.46
N ASN A 173 -10.72 14.37 6.56
CA ASN A 173 -10.28 13.01 6.88
C ASN A 173 -9.34 12.45 5.81
N VAL A 174 -9.54 12.83 4.55
CA VAL A 174 -8.65 12.46 3.45
C VAL A 174 -7.20 12.95 3.65
N ASP A 175 -7.00 14.13 4.25
CA ASP A 175 -5.67 14.66 4.53
C ASP A 175 -4.96 13.84 5.61
N ILE A 176 -5.69 13.57 6.70
CA ILE A 176 -5.21 12.73 7.81
C ILE A 176 -4.89 11.32 7.28
N PHE A 177 -5.76 10.78 6.43
CA PHE A 177 -5.59 9.48 5.79
C PHE A 177 -4.28 9.41 5.01
N HIS A 178 -4.02 10.36 4.10
CA HIS A 178 -2.80 10.34 3.28
C HIS A 178 -1.52 10.50 4.11
N VAL A 179 -1.53 11.37 5.12
CA VAL A 179 -0.36 11.56 5.99
C VAL A 179 -0.06 10.30 6.81
N VAL A 180 -1.09 9.70 7.44
CA VAL A 180 -0.92 8.46 8.21
C VAL A 180 -0.48 7.31 7.29
N LEU A 181 -1.06 7.23 6.09
CA LEU A 181 -0.69 6.23 5.09
C LEU A 181 0.76 6.41 4.61
N ALA A 182 1.25 7.65 4.48
CA ALA A 182 2.64 7.91 4.12
C ALA A 182 3.61 7.37 5.18
N VAL A 183 3.31 7.61 6.47
CA VAL A 183 4.09 7.04 7.59
C VAL A 183 4.01 5.51 7.61
N ALA A 184 2.83 4.96 7.33
CA ALA A 184 2.63 3.52 7.22
C ALA A 184 3.49 2.89 6.11
N VAL A 185 3.46 3.49 4.92
CA VAL A 185 4.24 3.07 3.75
C VAL A 185 5.74 3.13 4.03
N TYR A 186 6.22 4.23 4.62
CA TYR A 186 7.62 4.35 5.02
C TYR A 186 8.04 3.23 5.98
N SER A 187 7.22 2.97 7.00
CA SER A 187 7.50 1.96 8.03
C SER A 187 7.49 0.54 7.45
N LEU A 188 6.49 0.20 6.62
CA LEU A 188 6.42 -1.07 5.91
C LEU A 188 7.61 -1.26 4.97
N GLY A 189 8.00 -0.21 4.24
CA GLY A 189 9.15 -0.21 3.35
C GLY A 189 10.47 -0.45 4.09
N ALA A 190 10.70 0.26 5.20
CA ALA A 190 11.87 0.09 6.05
C ALA A 190 11.96 -1.33 6.61
N SER A 191 10.83 -1.91 7.01
CA SER A 191 10.74 -3.31 7.42
C SER A 191 11.10 -4.24 6.27
N LEU A 192 10.41 -4.17 5.14
CA LEU A 192 10.61 -5.07 3.99
C LEU A 192 12.03 -5.01 3.43
N LYS A 193 12.69 -3.85 3.52
CA LYS A 193 14.09 -3.66 3.13
C LYS A 193 15.04 -4.48 3.99
N ARG A 194 14.82 -4.53 5.30
CA ARG A 194 15.77 -5.01 6.30
C ARG A 194 15.43 -6.39 6.89
N LEU A 195 14.18 -6.81 6.79
CA LEU A 195 13.68 -8.07 7.34
C LEU A 195 14.05 -9.24 6.42
N ASN A 196 14.88 -10.17 6.91
CA ASN A 196 15.34 -11.37 6.19
C ASN A 196 14.87 -12.68 6.85
#